data_AF-A0A674GJA8-F1
#
_entry.id   AF-A0A674GJA8-F1
#
_cell.length_a   1.000
_cell.length_b   1.000
_cell.length_c   1.000
_cell.angle_alpha   90.00
_cell.angle_beta   90.00
_cell.angle_gamma   90.00
#
_symmetry.space_group_name_H-M   'P 1'
#
loop_
_entity.id
_entity.type
_entity.pdbx_description
1 polymer ?
#
loop_
_entity_poly.entity_id
_entity_poly.type
_entity_poly.pdbx_seq_one_letter_code
_entity_poly.pdbx_strand_id
1 'polypeptide(L)'
;MEYILSCNLGHCVNSALKATLKHKKNFLFNPHPSPPLCCPTQYSEEANNLAEQCEEAKRLGAVDDSLSKETRQAVLQWAQHDDSSDSFCEADDIHSPDAEYVDLLLNPERYTGYKGPDAWKIWNSIYEENCFKPQNVKRPLASGRGDDGGHMFYKWLKGVCVEKRAFYRLISGLHGSINIHLSARYLLQDSWSEKKWGPNVTEFQQRFDEVLTGGEGPRRLKNLYFLYLIELRALSKVLPFFERPSFQLYTGNQSQDAEMKHLLLEILHLAKSFPLHFDENSFFAGNKEEAAKLKEEFRLHFKNISKIMDCVGCFKCRLWGKLQTQGLGTALKILFSENLIEKIPESGPSYGFQLTRQEIVALFNAFGRVSTSVKELENFRNILQNMR
;
A
#
# COMPACT_ATOMS: atom_id res chain seq x y z
N MET A 1 -1.12 6.01 16.76
CA MET A 1 -1.09 5.97 15.29
C MET A 1 0.30 5.71 14.72
N GLU A 2 1.36 5.75 15.52
CA GLU A 2 2.77 5.67 15.07
C GLU A 2 3.31 4.24 15.02
N TYR A 3 2.67 3.32 15.74
CA TYR A 3 3.08 1.93 15.83
C TYR A 3 2.11 1.05 15.05
N ILE A 4 2.67 0.17 14.22
CA ILE A 4 1.91 -0.87 13.54
C ILE A 4 2.49 -2.24 13.90
N LEU A 5 1.62 -3.23 14.08
CA LEU A 5 2.07 -4.60 14.21
C LEU A 5 2.62 -5.04 12.85
N SER A 6 3.94 -5.15 12.75
CA SER A 6 4.60 -5.83 11.65
C SER A 6 4.53 -7.31 11.94
N CYS A 7 3.49 -7.99 11.43
CA CYS A 7 3.49 -9.45 11.40
C CYS A 7 4.74 -9.90 10.64
N ASN A 8 5.71 -10.53 11.31
CA ASN A 8 6.87 -11.05 10.62
C ASN A 8 6.41 -12.14 9.65
N LEU A 9 6.80 -11.94 8.39
CA LEU A 9 7.36 -12.97 7.52
C LEU A 9 6.70 -14.35 7.63
N GLY A 10 5.44 -14.46 7.18
CA GLY A 10 5.04 -15.72 6.57
C GLY A 10 6.14 -16.12 5.58
N HIS A 11 6.62 -17.37 5.66
CA HIS A 11 7.54 -17.87 4.63
C HIS A 11 6.89 -17.62 3.27
N CYS A 12 7.63 -17.04 2.32
CA CYS A 12 7.10 -16.82 0.97
C CYS A 12 6.52 -18.14 0.45
N VAL A 13 5.20 -18.25 0.43
CA VAL A 13 4.56 -19.47 0.00
C VAL A 13 4.65 -19.47 -1.51
N ASN A 14 5.60 -20.22 -2.05
CA ASN A 14 5.84 -20.33 -3.49
C ASN A 14 4.59 -20.68 -4.29
N SER A 15 3.52 -21.22 -3.68
CA SER A 15 2.22 -21.41 -4.32
C SER A 15 1.55 -20.10 -4.76
N ALA A 16 1.72 -18.99 -4.02
CA ALA A 16 1.20 -17.67 -4.40
C ALA A 16 1.87 -17.14 -5.67
N LEU A 17 3.19 -17.35 -5.83
CA LEU A 17 3.91 -17.03 -7.07
C LEU A 17 3.71 -18.07 -8.19
N LYS A 18 3.51 -19.36 -7.84
CA LYS A 18 3.33 -20.46 -8.82
C LYS A 18 1.91 -20.53 -9.38
N ALA A 19 0.89 -20.12 -8.62
CA ALA A 19 -0.50 -20.10 -9.09
C ALA A 19 -0.68 -19.15 -10.28
N THR A 20 0.03 -18.01 -10.27
CA THR A 20 0.05 -17.01 -11.34
C THR A 20 0.85 -17.47 -12.57
N LEU A 21 1.89 -18.30 -12.37
CA LEU A 21 2.77 -18.79 -13.44
C LEU A 21 2.25 -20.02 -14.21
N LYS A 22 1.10 -20.61 -13.84
CA LYS A 22 0.53 -21.79 -14.53
C LYS A 22 0.21 -21.56 -16.02
N HIS A 23 0.23 -20.32 -16.51
CA HIS A 23 0.06 -20.00 -17.94
C HIS A 23 1.36 -19.82 -18.74
N LYS A 24 2.54 -20.06 -18.16
CA LYS A 24 3.80 -20.11 -18.91
C LYS A 24 4.52 -21.45 -18.69
N LYS A 25 4.06 -22.50 -19.37
CA LYS A 25 4.89 -23.68 -19.62
C LYS A 25 6.01 -23.27 -20.57
N ASN A 26 7.21 -23.01 -20.02
CA ASN A 26 8.54 -23.28 -20.62
C ASN A 26 9.66 -22.60 -19.82
N PHE A 27 9.78 -22.90 -18.53
CA PHE A 27 11.06 -22.79 -17.83
C PHE A 27 11.23 -24.01 -16.95
N LEU A 28 12.18 -24.88 -17.31
CA LEU A 28 12.60 -26.05 -16.54
C LEU A 28 13.11 -25.58 -15.17
N PHE A 29 12.46 -26.03 -14.10
CA PHE A 29 12.91 -25.84 -12.72
C PHE A 29 13.93 -26.92 -12.36
N ASN A 30 15.08 -26.53 -11.83
CA ASN A 30 16.02 -27.42 -11.15
C ASN A 30 15.74 -27.35 -9.63
N PRO A 31 15.55 -28.48 -8.92
CA PRO A 31 15.09 -28.48 -7.53
C PRO A 31 16.27 -28.55 -6.55
N HIS A 32 16.93 -27.42 -6.28
CA HIS A 32 17.80 -27.25 -5.12
C HIS A 32 17.70 -25.81 -4.58
N PRO A 33 17.87 -25.59 -3.26
CA PRO A 33 17.75 -24.27 -2.66
C PRO A 33 18.92 -23.41 -3.16
N SER A 34 18.63 -22.57 -4.14
CA SER A 34 19.58 -21.57 -4.62
C SER A 34 19.55 -20.38 -3.65
N PRO A 35 20.71 -19.82 -3.27
CA PRO A 35 20.77 -18.59 -2.47
C PRO A 35 20.11 -17.42 -3.23
N PRO A 36 19.71 -16.34 -2.55
CA PRO A 36 19.09 -15.18 -3.19
C PRO A 36 20.00 -14.69 -4.32
N LEU A 37 19.45 -14.63 -5.53
CA LEU A 37 20.14 -14.30 -6.78
C LEU A 37 20.50 -12.80 -6.87
N CYS A 38 21.08 -12.23 -5.80
CA CYS A 38 21.65 -10.89 -5.79
C CYS A 38 23.19 -10.89 -5.80
N CYS A 39 23.85 -12.06 -5.74
CA CYS A 39 25.32 -12.14 -5.74
C CYS A 39 25.83 -12.91 -6.98
N PRO A 40 26.57 -12.28 -7.91
CA PRO A 40 27.29 -12.99 -8.95
C PRO A 40 28.47 -13.77 -8.32
N THR A 41 28.67 -15.02 -8.74
CA THR A 41 29.78 -15.89 -8.32
C THR A 41 31.07 -15.69 -9.14
N GLN A 42 31.21 -14.56 -9.85
CA GLN A 42 32.35 -14.29 -10.73
C GLN A 42 32.99 -12.93 -10.43
N TYR A 43 34.32 -12.92 -10.38
CA TYR A 43 35.15 -11.74 -10.16
C TYR A 43 35.25 -10.92 -11.48
N SER A 44 34.35 -9.96 -11.67
CA SER A 44 34.48 -8.87 -12.65
C SER A 44 34.20 -7.52 -11.99
N GLU A 45 34.65 -6.42 -12.58
CA GLU A 45 34.45 -5.06 -12.05
C GLU A 45 32.95 -4.68 -11.99
N GLU A 46 32.17 -5.16 -12.95
CA GLU A 46 30.71 -5.04 -13.00
C GLU A 46 30.03 -5.86 -11.89
N ALA A 47 30.56 -7.05 -11.58
CA ALA A 47 30.09 -7.90 -10.50
C ALA A 47 30.38 -7.31 -9.11
N ASN A 48 31.52 -6.63 -8.94
CA ASN A 48 31.87 -5.92 -7.71
C ASN A 48 30.93 -4.71 -7.48
N ASN A 49 30.70 -3.89 -8.51
CA ASN A 49 29.75 -2.78 -8.43
C ASN A 49 28.31 -3.25 -8.11
N LEU A 50 27.91 -4.41 -8.64
CA LEU A 50 26.60 -5.00 -8.34
C LEU A 50 26.51 -5.52 -6.89
N ALA A 51 27.59 -6.11 -6.38
CA ALA A 51 27.67 -6.58 -5.00
C ALA A 51 27.59 -5.41 -4.00
N GLU A 52 28.27 -4.30 -4.28
CA GLU A 52 28.22 -3.09 -3.46
C GLU A 52 26.81 -2.49 -3.42
N GLN A 53 26.15 -2.38 -4.58
CA GLN A 53 24.75 -1.92 -4.66
C GLN A 53 23.77 -2.86 -3.93
N CYS A 54 24.04 -4.16 -3.94
CA CYS A 54 23.22 -5.15 -3.22
C CYS A 54 23.34 -4.99 -1.71
N GLU A 55 24.56 -4.89 -1.18
CA GLU A 55 24.80 -4.68 0.25
C GLU A 55 24.22 -3.33 0.72
N GLU A 56 24.35 -2.28 -0.09
CA GLU A 56 23.72 -1.00 0.17
C GLU A 56 22.19 -1.13 0.25
N ALA A 57 21.56 -1.80 -0.74
CA ALA A 57 20.11 -2.00 -0.76
C ALA A 57 19.62 -2.83 0.43
N LYS A 58 20.39 -3.84 0.85
CA LYS A 58 20.09 -4.65 2.05
C LYS A 58 20.11 -3.78 3.31
N ARG A 59 21.13 -2.92 3.46
CA ARG A 59 21.25 -1.99 4.59
C ARG A 59 20.14 -0.94 4.58
N LEU A 60 19.83 -0.34 3.43
CA LEU A 60 18.78 0.69 3.30
C LEU A 60 17.38 0.12 3.48
N GLY A 61 17.17 -1.13 3.08
CA GLY A 61 15.90 -1.84 3.19
C GLY A 61 15.64 -2.46 4.57
N ALA A 62 16.61 -2.49 5.48
CA ALA A 62 16.45 -3.03 6.84
C ALA A 62 15.52 -2.15 7.69
N VAL A 63 14.62 -2.79 8.44
CA VAL A 63 13.73 -2.16 9.42
C VAL A 63 14.50 -1.94 10.71
N ASP A 64 14.33 -0.75 11.31
CA ASP A 64 14.75 -0.46 12.66
C ASP A 64 13.67 -0.99 13.62
N ASP A 65 14.01 -2.02 14.39
CA ASP A 65 13.15 -2.75 15.33
C ASP A 65 13.28 -2.20 16.78
N SER A 66 13.97 -1.07 16.96
CA SER A 66 14.13 -0.49 18.28
C SER A 66 12.80 0.02 18.84
N LEU A 67 12.46 -0.45 20.03
CA LEU A 67 11.32 0.02 20.82
C LEU A 67 11.80 0.37 22.22
N SER A 68 11.33 1.52 22.73
CA SER A 68 11.57 1.90 24.12
C SER A 68 10.93 0.87 25.07
N LYS A 69 11.42 0.79 26.31
CA LYS A 69 10.87 -0.15 27.31
C LYS A 69 9.43 0.21 27.63
N GLU A 70 9.15 1.50 27.68
CA GLU A 70 7.85 2.09 27.92
C GLU A 70 6.87 1.70 26.80
N THR A 71 7.29 1.79 25.53
CA THR A 71 6.48 1.39 24.37
C THR A 71 6.17 -0.11 24.40
N ARG A 72 7.16 -0.96 24.72
CA ARG A 72 6.94 -2.41 24.84
C ARG A 72 5.88 -2.75 25.89
N GLN A 73 5.87 -2.05 27.01
CA GLN A 73 4.85 -2.24 28.05
C GLN A 73 3.48 -1.69 27.62
N ALA A 74 3.44 -0.53 26.96
CA ALA A 74 2.20 0.06 26.45
C ALA A 74 1.50 -0.86 25.44
N VAL A 75 2.26 -1.47 24.52
CA VAL A 75 1.75 -2.45 23.54
C VAL A 75 1.03 -3.62 24.21
N LEU A 76 1.56 -4.16 25.32
CA LEU A 76 0.91 -5.23 26.07
C LEU A 76 -0.43 -4.79 26.67
N GLN A 77 -0.49 -3.55 27.17
CA GLN A 77 -1.74 -2.97 27.69
C GLN A 77 -2.77 -2.77 26.58
N TRP A 78 -2.34 -2.39 25.37
CA TRP A 78 -3.23 -2.25 24.23
C TRP A 78 -3.83 -3.60 23.82
N ALA A 79 -3.00 -4.65 23.74
CA ALA A 79 -3.46 -6.00 23.42
C ALA A 79 -4.50 -6.49 24.44
N GLN A 80 -4.24 -6.32 25.73
CA GLN A 80 -5.18 -6.70 26.80
C GLN A 80 -6.52 -5.95 26.71
N HIS A 81 -6.47 -4.64 26.43
CA HIS A 81 -7.66 -3.83 26.26
C HIS A 81 -8.45 -4.28 25.02
N ASP A 82 -7.78 -4.48 23.89
CA ASP A 82 -8.42 -4.84 22.63
C ASP A 82 -9.01 -6.26 22.66
N ASP A 83 -8.35 -7.23 23.33
CA ASP A 83 -8.85 -8.60 23.53
C ASP A 83 -10.09 -8.67 24.44
N SER A 84 -10.26 -7.70 25.34
CA SER A 84 -11.45 -7.61 26.20
C SER A 84 -12.68 -7.06 25.47
N SER A 85 -12.51 -6.59 24.24
CA SER A 85 -13.58 -6.09 23.37
C SER A 85 -13.90 -7.11 22.26
N ASP A 86 -15.18 -7.30 21.92
CA ASP A 86 -15.64 -8.30 20.94
C ASP A 86 -14.95 -8.16 19.57
N SER A 87 -13.86 -8.89 19.35
CA SER A 87 -13.11 -8.92 18.10
C SER A 87 -13.57 -10.10 17.23
N PHE A 88 -14.43 -9.82 16.25
CA PHE A 88 -14.77 -10.77 15.17
C PHE A 88 -13.76 -10.62 14.02
N CYS A 89 -12.56 -11.20 14.10
CA CYS A 89 -11.60 -11.22 12.97
C CYS A 89 -10.81 -12.53 12.86
N GLU A 90 -10.54 -12.97 11.62
CA GLU A 90 -9.71 -14.14 11.29
C GLU A 90 -8.29 -13.98 11.86
N ALA A 91 -7.90 -14.99 12.63
CA ALA A 91 -6.81 -15.04 13.60
C ALA A 91 -5.39 -15.23 13.03
N ASP A 92 -5.23 -15.37 11.72
CA ASP A 92 -4.03 -16.05 11.21
C ASP A 92 -2.75 -15.21 11.29
N ASP A 93 -2.81 -13.88 11.11
CA ASP A 93 -1.61 -13.01 11.09
C ASP A 93 -1.36 -12.29 12.44
N ILE A 94 -2.41 -11.96 13.20
CA ILE A 94 -2.32 -11.18 14.45
C ILE A 94 -1.82 -12.03 15.62
N HIS A 95 -2.15 -13.32 15.63
CA HIS A 95 -1.70 -14.27 16.67
C HIS A 95 -0.40 -14.99 16.29
N SER A 96 0.30 -14.55 15.23
CA SER A 96 1.62 -15.09 14.91
C SER A 96 2.59 -14.73 16.05
N PRO A 97 3.33 -15.70 16.63
CA PRO A 97 4.30 -15.44 17.69
C PRO A 97 5.44 -14.53 17.24
N ASP A 98 5.60 -14.34 15.93
CA ASP A 98 6.62 -13.48 15.34
C ASP A 98 6.13 -12.05 15.10
N ALA A 99 4.85 -11.73 15.32
CA ALA A 99 4.33 -10.38 15.05
C ALA A 99 4.82 -9.36 16.09
N GLU A 100 5.58 -8.37 15.65
CA GLU A 100 6.18 -7.33 16.51
C GLU A 100 5.73 -5.93 16.09
N TYR A 101 5.55 -5.04 17.07
CA TYR A 101 5.24 -3.64 16.77
C TYR A 101 6.48 -2.93 16.22
N VAL A 102 6.27 -2.09 15.20
CA VAL A 102 7.33 -1.29 14.57
C VAL A 102 6.96 0.19 14.64
N ASP A 103 7.95 1.00 14.99
CA ASP A 103 7.85 2.46 14.97
C ASP A 103 7.97 3.00 13.53
N LEU A 104 6.90 3.61 13.02
CA LEU A 104 6.86 4.16 11.67
C LEU A 104 7.70 5.44 11.50
N LEU A 105 7.99 6.15 12.60
CA LEU A 105 8.80 7.38 12.57
C LEU A 105 10.28 7.05 12.34
N LEU A 106 10.77 5.95 12.92
CA LEU A 106 12.12 5.43 12.68
C LEU A 106 12.27 4.76 11.31
N ASN A 107 11.15 4.37 10.70
CA ASN A 107 11.11 3.62 9.45
C ASN A 107 10.39 4.36 8.32
N PRO A 108 10.82 5.58 7.92
CA PRO A 108 10.13 6.35 6.90
C PRO A 108 10.19 5.68 5.52
N GLU A 109 9.10 5.79 4.75
CA GLU A 109 9.07 5.42 3.33
C GLU A 109 9.96 6.39 2.53
N ARG A 110 11.00 5.84 1.89
CA ARG A 110 12.02 6.55 1.09
C ARG A 110 12.75 5.58 0.17
N TYR A 111 13.72 6.07 -0.60
CA TYR A 111 14.55 5.21 -1.46
C TYR A 111 15.31 4.14 -0.65
N THR A 112 15.25 2.88 -1.12
CA THR A 112 15.91 1.72 -0.49
C THR A 112 16.85 0.97 -1.44
N GLY A 113 16.96 1.39 -2.70
CA GLY A 113 17.71 0.64 -3.72
C GLY A 113 17.03 -0.64 -4.23
N TYR A 114 15.85 -1.00 -3.73
CA TYR A 114 15.10 -2.17 -4.22
C TYR A 114 14.62 -1.97 -5.67
N LYS A 115 15.19 -2.73 -6.60
CA LYS A 115 15.00 -2.56 -8.05
C LYS A 115 15.16 -3.90 -8.81
N GLY A 116 14.99 -3.85 -10.13
CA GLY A 116 15.30 -4.97 -11.01
C GLY A 116 14.26 -6.10 -11.00
N PRO A 117 14.65 -7.31 -11.46
CA PRO A 117 13.74 -8.43 -11.69
C PRO A 117 12.89 -8.83 -10.48
N ASP A 118 13.43 -8.73 -9.26
CA ASP A 118 12.71 -9.07 -8.04
C ASP A 118 11.53 -8.11 -7.81
N ALA A 119 11.77 -6.80 -7.90
CA ALA A 119 10.73 -5.79 -7.78
C ALA A 119 9.69 -5.91 -8.91
N TRP A 120 10.14 -6.14 -10.14
CA TRP A 120 9.24 -6.31 -11.29
C TRP A 120 8.34 -7.53 -11.15
N LYS A 121 8.88 -8.64 -10.64
CA LYS A 121 8.12 -9.86 -10.40
C LYS A 121 6.99 -9.64 -9.39
N ILE A 122 7.28 -8.93 -8.29
CA ILE A 122 6.28 -8.59 -7.28
C ILE A 122 5.16 -7.74 -7.89
N TRP A 123 5.50 -6.63 -8.57
CA TRP A 123 4.49 -5.79 -9.19
C TRP A 123 3.66 -6.53 -10.23
N ASN A 124 4.31 -7.34 -11.09
CA ASN A 124 3.59 -8.15 -12.08
C ASN A 124 2.58 -9.09 -11.40
N SER A 125 2.96 -9.78 -10.32
CA SER A 125 2.04 -10.62 -9.55
C SER A 125 0.87 -9.82 -8.97
N ILE A 126 1.12 -8.63 -8.40
CA ILE A 126 0.06 -7.76 -7.85
C ILE A 126 -0.92 -7.33 -8.96
N TYR A 127 -0.42 -6.89 -10.12
CA TYR A 127 -1.30 -6.50 -11.22
C TYR A 127 -2.06 -7.69 -11.84
N GLU A 128 -1.50 -8.90 -11.76
CA GLU A 128 -2.14 -10.13 -12.23
C GLU A 128 -3.26 -10.60 -11.29
N GLU A 129 -3.30 -10.13 -10.04
CA GLU A 129 -4.46 -10.33 -9.15
C GLU A 129 -5.73 -9.63 -9.64
N ASN A 130 -5.66 -8.74 -10.65
CA ASN A 130 -6.84 -8.05 -11.23
C ASN A 130 -7.79 -8.98 -12.03
N CYS A 131 -7.86 -10.26 -11.70
CA CYS A 131 -8.66 -11.28 -12.36
C CYS A 131 -10.03 -11.48 -11.70
N PHE A 132 -10.87 -10.43 -11.66
CA PHE A 132 -12.30 -10.56 -11.37
C PHE A 132 -12.95 -11.47 -12.45
N LYS A 133 -13.77 -12.47 -12.11
CA LYS A 133 -14.42 -13.35 -13.12
C LYS A 133 -15.34 -12.48 -14.02
N PRO A 134 -15.41 -12.64 -15.36
CA PRO A 134 -15.49 -13.91 -16.09
C PRO A 134 -14.40 -14.10 -17.17
N GLN A 135 -14.16 -15.37 -17.53
CA GLN A 135 -13.05 -15.92 -18.33
C GLN A 135 -12.96 -15.49 -19.82
N ASN A 136 -13.68 -14.46 -20.27
CA ASN A 136 -13.90 -14.25 -21.71
C ASN A 136 -13.06 -13.14 -22.37
N VAL A 137 -12.23 -12.40 -21.63
CA VAL A 137 -11.40 -11.34 -22.21
C VAL A 137 -9.92 -11.70 -22.06
N LYS A 138 -9.34 -12.28 -23.13
CA LYS A 138 -7.90 -12.60 -23.18
C LYS A 138 -7.10 -11.29 -23.14
N ARG A 139 -6.17 -11.19 -22.20
CA ARG A 139 -5.17 -10.11 -22.14
C ARG A 139 -4.33 -10.15 -23.44
N PRO A 140 -4.05 -9.02 -24.10
CA PRO A 140 -3.08 -8.99 -25.18
C PRO A 140 -1.73 -9.45 -24.61
N LEU A 141 -1.24 -10.61 -25.05
CA LEU A 141 0.12 -11.07 -24.72
C LEU A 141 1.08 -10.06 -25.34
N ALA A 142 1.90 -9.40 -24.51
CA ALA A 142 2.96 -8.51 -24.97
C ALA A 142 4.06 -9.34 -25.65
N SER A 143 3.81 -9.73 -26.90
CA SER A 143 4.80 -10.27 -27.81
C SER A 143 5.03 -9.22 -28.90
N GLY A 144 5.94 -8.30 -28.65
CA GLY A 144 6.34 -7.29 -29.63
C GLY A 144 7.13 -6.16 -29.00
N ARG A 145 8.42 -6.08 -29.33
CA ARG A 145 9.23 -4.86 -29.16
C ARG A 145 8.56 -3.74 -29.98
N GLY A 146 7.88 -2.81 -29.32
CA GLY A 146 7.25 -1.67 -29.99
C GLY A 146 6.60 -0.68 -29.01
N ASP A 147 6.76 0.60 -29.33
CA ASP A 147 6.37 1.81 -28.59
C ASP A 147 4.85 1.96 -28.31
N ASP A 148 4.01 1.06 -28.84
CA ASP A 148 2.53 1.10 -28.79
C ASP A 148 1.92 0.20 -27.68
N GLY A 149 2.77 -0.49 -26.90
CA GLY A 149 2.31 -1.45 -25.87
C GLY A 149 1.50 -0.82 -24.73
N GLY A 150 1.81 0.42 -24.36
CA GLY A 150 1.07 1.17 -23.34
C GLY A 150 -0.32 1.55 -23.81
N HIS A 151 -0.42 2.22 -24.97
CA HIS A 151 -1.70 2.68 -25.52
C HIS A 151 -2.69 1.53 -25.78
N MET A 152 -2.21 0.40 -26.30
CA MET A 152 -3.01 -0.82 -26.51
C MET A 152 -3.53 -1.42 -25.19
N PHE A 153 -2.73 -1.38 -24.12
CA PHE A 153 -3.15 -1.86 -22.80
C PHE A 153 -4.24 -0.97 -22.17
N TYR A 154 -4.16 0.36 -22.27
CA TYR A 154 -5.23 1.24 -21.78
C TYR A 154 -6.50 1.17 -22.62
N LYS A 155 -6.38 1.00 -23.95
CA LYS A 155 -7.54 0.75 -24.82
C LYS A 155 -8.23 -0.55 -24.44
N TRP A 156 -7.46 -1.59 -24.12
CA TRP A 156 -7.98 -2.83 -23.55
C TRP A 156 -8.66 -2.59 -22.20
N LEU A 157 -8.02 -1.90 -21.24
CA LEU A 157 -8.62 -1.55 -19.93
C LEU A 157 -9.93 -0.75 -20.05
N LYS A 158 -10.07 0.08 -21.10
CA LYS A 158 -11.33 0.78 -21.42
C LYS A 158 -12.46 -0.15 -21.87
N GLY A 159 -12.15 -1.34 -22.38
CA GLY A 159 -13.11 -2.37 -22.79
C GLY A 159 -13.38 -3.45 -21.74
N VAL A 160 -12.76 -3.36 -20.56
CA VAL A 160 -12.95 -4.27 -19.42
C VAL A 160 -13.97 -3.67 -18.43
N CYS A 161 -14.68 -4.53 -17.68
CA CYS A 161 -15.64 -4.16 -16.62
C CYS A 161 -15.09 -3.09 -15.65
N VAL A 162 -15.97 -2.27 -15.08
CA VAL A 162 -15.63 -1.08 -14.27
C VAL A 162 -14.80 -1.44 -13.04
N GLU A 163 -15.06 -2.59 -12.44
CA GLU A 163 -14.41 -3.18 -11.27
C GLU A 163 -12.92 -3.40 -11.49
N LYS A 164 -12.57 -4.04 -12.62
CA LYS A 164 -11.18 -4.29 -13.02
C LYS A 164 -10.43 -3.01 -13.31
N ARG A 165 -11.13 -2.00 -13.84
CA ARG A 165 -10.52 -0.68 -14.09
C ARG A 165 -10.24 0.04 -12.78
N ALA A 166 -11.15 0.00 -11.82
CA ALA A 166 -10.93 0.62 -10.51
C ALA A 166 -9.77 -0.05 -9.78
N PHE A 167 -9.74 -1.38 -9.67
CA PHE A 167 -8.62 -2.09 -9.04
C PHE A 167 -7.28 -1.73 -9.67
N TYR A 168 -7.19 -1.73 -11.02
CA TYR A 168 -5.98 -1.29 -11.71
C TYR A 168 -5.57 0.13 -11.33
N ARG A 169 -6.51 1.08 -11.32
CA ARG A 169 -6.23 2.48 -10.99
C ARG A 169 -5.80 2.65 -9.54
N LEU A 170 -6.38 1.89 -8.61
CA LEU A 170 -5.98 1.89 -7.20
C LEU A 170 -4.53 1.40 -7.02
N ILE A 171 -4.21 0.23 -7.57
CA ILE A 171 -2.84 -0.33 -7.51
C ILE A 171 -1.85 0.56 -8.27
N SER A 172 -2.25 1.13 -9.40
CA SER A 172 -1.42 2.07 -10.16
C SER A 172 -1.17 3.38 -9.42
N GLY A 173 -2.18 3.89 -8.70
CA GLY A 173 -2.02 5.05 -7.83
C GLY A 173 -1.08 4.76 -6.67
N LEU A 174 -1.19 3.57 -6.06
CA LEU A 174 -0.31 3.15 -4.97
C LEU A 174 1.14 3.00 -5.44
N HIS A 175 1.36 2.33 -6.58
CA HIS A 175 2.67 2.23 -7.21
C HIS A 175 3.23 3.63 -7.57
N GLY A 176 2.37 4.53 -8.05
CA GLY A 176 2.71 5.94 -8.27
C GLY A 176 3.17 6.64 -6.98
N SER A 177 2.45 6.44 -5.88
CA SER A 177 2.76 7.01 -4.57
C SER A 177 4.15 6.58 -4.06
N ILE A 178 4.44 5.28 -4.12
CA ILE A 178 5.74 4.72 -3.71
C ILE A 178 6.88 5.32 -4.56
N ASN A 179 6.66 5.41 -5.87
CA ASN A 179 7.63 5.99 -6.80
C ASN A 179 7.86 7.49 -6.57
N ILE A 180 6.86 8.22 -6.10
CA ILE A 180 7.03 9.62 -5.70
C ILE A 180 7.85 9.72 -4.40
N HIS A 181 7.56 8.88 -3.39
CA HIS A 181 8.31 8.88 -2.14
C HIS A 181 9.79 8.60 -2.35
N LEU A 182 10.14 7.57 -3.13
CA LEU A 182 11.54 7.26 -3.41
C LEU A 182 12.22 8.39 -4.20
N SER A 183 11.49 9.08 -5.08
CA SER A 183 12.04 10.21 -5.85
C SER A 183 12.25 11.44 -4.96
N ALA A 184 11.29 11.76 -4.08
CA ALA A 184 11.34 12.91 -3.18
C ALA A 184 12.34 12.74 -2.03
N ARG A 185 12.55 11.49 -1.60
CA ARG A 185 13.44 11.11 -0.50
C ARG A 185 14.48 10.12 -1.02
N TYR A 186 15.26 10.59 -1.98
CA TYR A 186 16.33 9.83 -2.60
C TYR A 186 17.64 9.98 -1.82
N LEU A 187 18.49 8.95 -1.81
CA LEU A 187 19.84 9.05 -1.26
C LEU A 187 20.75 9.71 -2.31
N LEU A 188 20.97 11.02 -2.17
CA LEU A 188 21.71 11.83 -3.15
C LEU A 188 23.22 11.65 -3.01
N GLN A 189 23.69 11.44 -1.78
CA GLN A 189 25.09 11.24 -1.47
C GLN A 189 25.22 10.29 -0.27
N ASP A 190 26.03 9.25 -0.44
CA ASP A 190 26.45 8.34 0.63
C ASP A 190 27.98 8.43 0.77
N SER A 191 28.42 9.29 1.67
CA SER A 191 29.84 9.41 2.02
C SER A 191 30.09 8.77 3.39
N TRP A 192 31.36 8.47 3.70
CA TRP A 192 31.73 7.88 4.98
C TRP A 192 31.33 8.74 6.19
N SER A 193 31.23 10.07 6.02
CA SER A 193 30.91 11.02 7.08
C SER A 193 29.46 11.52 7.08
N GLU A 194 28.78 11.51 5.93
CA GLU A 194 27.46 12.13 5.81
C GLU A 194 26.59 11.42 4.75
N LYS A 195 25.30 11.27 5.09
CA LYS A 195 24.24 10.82 4.18
C LYS A 195 23.29 11.96 3.88
N LYS A 196 23.20 12.35 2.61
CA LYS A 196 22.30 13.42 2.17
C LYS A 196 21.07 12.84 1.49
N TRP A 197 19.91 13.05 2.09
CA TRP A 197 18.61 12.68 1.54
C TRP A 197 17.92 13.90 0.94
N GLY A 198 17.25 13.73 -0.20
CA GLY A 198 16.51 14.83 -0.82
C GLY A 198 15.87 14.47 -2.16
N PRO A 199 15.24 15.46 -2.82
CA PRO A 199 14.53 15.24 -4.07
C PRO A 199 15.50 14.98 -5.22
N ASN A 200 15.35 13.84 -5.89
CA ASN A 200 16.02 13.52 -7.14
C ASN A 200 15.09 13.79 -8.32
N VAL A 201 15.30 14.92 -8.98
CA VAL A 201 14.43 15.38 -10.08
C VAL A 201 14.58 14.49 -11.31
N THR A 202 15.78 14.01 -11.60
CA THR A 202 16.03 13.10 -12.73
C THR A 202 15.24 11.80 -12.57
N GLU A 203 15.25 11.21 -11.37
CA GLU A 203 14.46 10.01 -11.06
C GLU A 203 12.95 10.27 -11.21
N PHE A 204 12.47 11.42 -10.72
CA PHE A 204 11.08 11.83 -10.87
C PHE A 204 10.67 11.98 -12.35
N GLN A 205 11.47 12.69 -13.15
CA GLN A 205 11.18 12.91 -14.56
C GLN A 205 11.20 11.60 -15.35
N GLN A 206 12.17 10.72 -15.13
CA GLN A 206 12.21 9.41 -15.81
C GLN A 206 10.95 8.57 -15.55
N ARG A 207 10.28 8.76 -14.41
CA ARG A 207 9.09 8.01 -14.02
C ARG A 207 7.77 8.67 -14.41
N PHE A 208 7.74 10.00 -14.48
CA PHE A 208 6.49 10.78 -14.56
C PHE A 208 6.45 11.85 -15.65
N ASP A 209 7.56 12.22 -16.27
CA ASP A 209 7.58 13.19 -17.36
C ASP A 209 6.80 12.68 -18.58
N GLU A 210 6.01 13.56 -19.20
CA GLU A 210 5.14 13.19 -20.32
C GLU A 210 5.92 12.68 -21.53
N VAL A 211 7.03 13.35 -21.88
CA VAL A 211 7.83 13.01 -23.06
C VAL A 211 8.65 11.76 -22.80
N LEU A 212 9.36 11.70 -21.67
CA LEU A 212 10.24 10.56 -21.35
C LEU A 212 9.49 9.24 -21.18
N THR A 213 8.19 9.30 -20.86
CA THR A 213 7.36 8.12 -20.60
C THR A 213 6.34 7.83 -21.70
N GLY A 214 6.33 8.57 -22.81
CA GLY A 214 5.34 8.40 -23.88
C GLY A 214 3.90 8.64 -23.40
N GLY A 215 3.70 9.57 -22.46
CA GLY A 215 2.40 9.92 -21.89
C GLY A 215 1.92 9.04 -20.73
N GLU A 216 2.71 8.04 -20.30
CA GLU A 216 2.34 7.14 -19.19
C GLU A 216 2.48 7.78 -17.81
N GLY A 217 3.47 8.65 -17.62
CA GLY A 217 3.72 9.38 -16.39
C GLY A 217 2.48 10.16 -15.92
N PRO A 218 1.92 11.07 -16.74
CA PRO A 218 0.68 11.78 -16.41
C PRO A 218 -0.52 10.85 -16.13
N ARG A 219 -0.61 9.68 -16.78
CA ARG A 219 -1.67 8.69 -16.49
C ARG A 219 -1.52 8.09 -15.09
N ARG A 220 -0.29 7.75 -14.68
CA ARG A 220 0.00 7.27 -13.32
C ARG A 220 -0.30 8.33 -12.27
N LEU A 221 0.00 9.61 -12.55
CA LEU A 221 -0.36 10.72 -11.66
C LEU A 221 -1.89 10.87 -11.52
N LYS A 222 -2.66 10.73 -12.60
CA LYS A 222 -4.13 10.70 -12.53
C LYS A 222 -4.66 9.53 -11.70
N ASN A 223 -3.97 8.38 -11.71
CA ASN A 223 -4.31 7.24 -10.86
C ASN A 223 -3.95 7.48 -9.39
N LEU A 224 -2.88 8.22 -9.08
CA LEU A 224 -2.58 8.68 -7.72
C LEU A 224 -3.72 9.56 -7.16
N TYR A 225 -4.17 10.56 -7.92
CA TYR A 225 -5.32 11.39 -7.49
C TYR A 225 -6.60 10.58 -7.35
N PHE A 226 -6.81 9.57 -8.21
CA PHE A 226 -7.94 8.65 -8.05
C PHE A 226 -7.88 7.88 -6.74
N LEU A 227 -6.71 7.31 -6.40
CA LEU A 227 -6.50 6.65 -5.10
C LEU A 227 -6.75 7.62 -3.94
N TYR A 228 -6.18 8.83 -3.99
CA TYR A 228 -6.37 9.87 -2.98
C TYR A 228 -7.86 10.16 -2.73
N LEU A 229 -8.64 10.34 -3.80
CA LEU A 229 -10.07 10.62 -3.70
C LEU A 229 -10.87 9.45 -3.13
N ILE A 230 -10.49 8.20 -3.46
CA ILE A 230 -11.14 7.01 -2.90
C ILE A 230 -10.89 6.90 -1.39
N GLU A 231 -9.65 7.08 -0.95
CA GLU A 231 -9.32 7.06 0.48
C GLU A 231 -9.94 8.25 1.23
N LEU A 232 -9.93 9.45 0.65
CA LEU A 232 -10.59 10.63 1.20
C LEU A 232 -12.10 10.40 1.36
N ARG A 233 -12.74 9.77 0.37
CA ARG A 233 -14.16 9.40 0.45
C ARG A 233 -14.42 8.41 1.58
N ALA A 234 -13.56 7.39 1.74
CA ALA A 234 -13.68 6.45 2.84
C ALA A 234 -13.57 7.17 4.20
N LEU A 235 -12.62 8.08 4.36
CA LEU A 235 -12.49 8.91 5.56
C LEU A 235 -13.76 9.73 5.83
N SER A 236 -14.33 10.38 4.81
CA SER A 236 -15.57 11.14 4.98
C SER A 236 -16.76 10.26 5.42
N LYS A 237 -16.79 9.00 4.99
CA LYS A 237 -17.90 8.06 5.25
C LYS A 237 -17.78 7.34 6.58
N VAL A 238 -16.57 7.16 7.11
CA VAL A 238 -16.36 6.51 8.41
C VAL A 238 -16.54 7.45 9.60
N LEU A 239 -16.70 8.76 9.39
CA LEU A 239 -16.89 9.76 10.45
C LEU A 239 -17.89 9.35 11.55
N PRO A 240 -19.11 8.84 11.25
CA PRO A 240 -20.07 8.47 12.30
C PRO A 240 -19.55 7.38 13.26
N PHE A 241 -18.64 6.52 12.80
CA PHE A 241 -18.02 5.49 13.65
C PHE A 241 -17.14 6.12 14.73
N PHE A 242 -16.39 7.18 14.39
CA PHE A 242 -15.44 7.87 15.28
C PHE A 242 -16.12 8.91 16.20
N GLU A 243 -17.24 9.49 15.77
CA GLU A 243 -18.04 10.44 16.57
C GLU A 243 -18.68 9.79 17.81
N ARG A 244 -18.84 8.47 17.80
CA ARG A 244 -19.45 7.73 18.92
C ARG A 244 -18.71 8.00 20.23
N PRO A 245 -19.42 8.34 21.33
CA PRO A 245 -18.81 8.54 22.64
C PRO A 245 -18.09 7.30 23.15
N SER A 246 -18.59 6.11 22.82
CA SER A 246 -18.00 4.83 23.21
C SER A 246 -16.70 4.48 22.49
N PHE A 247 -16.38 5.14 21.37
CA PHE A 247 -15.14 4.89 20.64
C PHE A 247 -13.96 5.58 21.35
N GLN A 248 -12.85 4.86 21.53
CA GLN A 248 -11.64 5.34 22.20
C GLN A 248 -10.38 4.98 21.42
N LEU A 249 -9.42 5.89 21.37
CA LEU A 249 -8.07 5.65 20.84
C LEU A 249 -7.12 5.23 21.97
N TYR A 250 -7.46 4.15 22.69
CA TYR A 250 -6.77 3.78 23.92
C TYR A 250 -5.25 3.60 23.71
N THR A 251 -4.45 4.40 24.41
CA THR A 251 -2.99 4.23 24.50
C THR A 251 -2.50 4.00 25.94
N GLY A 252 -3.39 4.14 26.93
CA GLY A 252 -3.06 4.12 28.36
C GLY A 252 -2.99 5.52 28.98
N ASN A 253 -2.99 6.59 28.17
CA ASN A 253 -3.04 7.98 28.62
C ASN A 253 -4.35 8.66 28.17
N GLN A 254 -5.32 8.75 29.09
CA GLN A 254 -6.66 9.28 28.78
C GLN A 254 -6.67 10.72 28.23
N SER A 255 -5.76 11.58 28.70
CA SER A 255 -5.69 12.97 28.24
C SER A 255 -5.23 13.05 26.78
N GLN A 256 -4.17 12.30 26.45
CA GLN A 256 -3.64 12.24 25.09
C GLN A 256 -4.61 11.53 24.15
N ASP A 257 -5.31 10.50 24.63
CA ASP A 257 -6.30 9.76 23.84
C ASP A 257 -7.49 10.65 23.46
N ALA A 258 -7.94 11.51 24.37
CA ALA A 258 -9.01 12.47 24.12
C ALA A 258 -8.58 13.57 23.12
N GLU A 259 -7.37 14.12 23.29
CA GLU A 259 -6.80 15.10 22.37
C GLU A 259 -6.61 14.51 20.96
N MET A 260 -6.05 13.30 20.86
CA MET A 260 -5.87 12.60 19.60
C MET A 260 -7.22 12.29 18.92
N LYS A 261 -8.25 11.93 19.69
CA LYS A 261 -9.61 11.74 19.17
C LYS A 261 -10.16 13.04 18.60
N HIS A 262 -9.94 14.17 19.27
CA HIS A 262 -10.36 15.48 18.78
C HIS A 262 -9.69 15.84 17.45
N LEU A 263 -8.36 15.73 17.36
CA LEU A 263 -7.60 15.99 16.13
C LEU A 263 -8.03 15.06 14.99
N LEU A 264 -8.29 13.78 15.28
CA LEU A 264 -8.79 12.83 14.30
C LEU A 264 -10.17 13.26 13.77
N LEU A 265 -11.08 13.70 14.64
CA LEU A 265 -12.40 14.18 14.23
C LEU A 265 -12.30 15.45 13.37
N GLU A 266 -11.42 16.39 13.70
CA GLU A 266 -11.17 17.58 12.86
C GLU A 266 -10.77 17.20 11.43
N ILE A 267 -9.84 16.25 11.28
CA ILE A 267 -9.41 15.75 9.97
C ILE A 267 -10.58 15.10 9.22
N LEU A 268 -11.40 14.30 9.89
CA LEU A 268 -12.55 13.64 9.27
C LEU A 268 -13.65 14.63 8.87
N HIS A 269 -13.89 15.67 9.67
CA HIS A 269 -14.79 16.76 9.30
C HIS A 269 -14.27 17.55 8.10
N LEU A 270 -12.97 17.82 8.05
CA LEU A 270 -12.35 18.46 6.88
C LEU A 270 -12.51 17.59 5.62
N ALA A 271 -12.27 16.28 5.73
CA ALA A 271 -12.49 15.33 4.65
C ALA A 271 -13.95 15.31 4.16
N LYS A 272 -14.92 15.40 5.09
CA LYS A 272 -16.36 15.50 4.78
C LYS A 272 -16.76 16.83 4.16
N SER A 273 -16.06 17.92 4.48
CA SER A 273 -16.32 19.26 3.93
C SER A 273 -15.87 19.42 2.47
N PHE A 274 -14.96 18.56 2.00
CA PHE A 274 -14.45 18.63 0.64
C PHE A 274 -15.58 18.28 -0.37
N PRO A 275 -15.86 19.13 -1.37
CA PRO A 275 -16.95 18.94 -2.33
C PRO A 275 -16.59 17.87 -3.36
N LEU A 276 -16.60 16.61 -2.94
CA LEU A 276 -16.36 15.47 -3.80
C LEU A 276 -17.66 15.06 -4.49
N HIS A 277 -17.76 15.36 -5.79
CA HIS A 277 -18.81 14.80 -6.63
C HIS A 277 -18.36 13.41 -7.13
N PHE A 278 -18.69 12.37 -6.37
CA PHE A 278 -18.53 10.97 -6.80
C PHE A 278 -19.91 10.43 -7.14
N ASP A 279 -20.08 9.87 -8.34
CA ASP A 279 -21.33 9.20 -8.71
C ASP A 279 -21.44 7.88 -7.93
N GLU A 280 -22.15 7.93 -6.80
CA GLU A 280 -22.29 6.81 -5.86
C GLU A 280 -22.89 5.55 -6.52
N ASN A 281 -23.69 5.74 -7.58
CA ASN A 281 -24.37 4.67 -8.32
C ASN A 281 -23.45 3.87 -9.24
N SER A 282 -22.22 4.32 -9.49
CA SER A 282 -21.38 3.72 -10.54
C SER A 282 -20.48 2.58 -10.05
N PHE A 283 -20.31 2.36 -8.74
CA PHE A 283 -19.29 1.42 -8.25
C PHE A 283 -19.61 0.71 -6.92
N PHE A 284 -20.15 1.43 -5.93
CA PHE A 284 -20.36 0.88 -4.58
C PHE A 284 -21.85 0.65 -4.24
N ALA A 285 -22.78 1.32 -4.95
CA ALA A 285 -24.22 1.24 -4.73
C ALA A 285 -24.98 0.39 -5.78
N GLY A 286 -24.34 -0.65 -6.33
CA GLY A 286 -25.03 -1.64 -7.18
C GLY A 286 -26.07 -2.48 -6.42
N ASN A 287 -26.72 -3.44 -7.11
CA ASN A 287 -27.63 -4.39 -6.46
C ASN A 287 -26.96 -5.03 -5.22
N LYS A 288 -27.69 -5.18 -4.11
CA LYS A 288 -27.12 -5.64 -2.81
C LYS A 288 -26.27 -6.90 -2.95
N GLU A 289 -26.69 -7.85 -3.80
CA GLU A 289 -25.96 -9.10 -4.05
C GLU A 289 -24.67 -8.89 -4.85
N GLU A 290 -24.69 -8.01 -5.85
CA GLU A 290 -23.51 -7.67 -6.66
C GLU A 290 -22.47 -6.92 -5.82
N ALA A 291 -22.91 -5.95 -5.01
CA ALA A 291 -22.05 -5.21 -4.10
C ALA A 291 -21.42 -6.13 -3.03
N ALA A 292 -22.19 -7.08 -2.49
CA ALA A 292 -21.67 -8.06 -1.53
C ALA A 292 -20.64 -9.01 -2.16
N LYS A 293 -20.90 -9.48 -3.37
CA LYS A 293 -19.96 -10.33 -4.13
C LYS A 293 -18.68 -9.56 -4.47
N LEU A 294 -18.81 -8.31 -4.92
CA LEU A 294 -17.67 -7.47 -5.26
C LEU A 294 -16.81 -7.15 -4.02
N LYS A 295 -17.45 -6.85 -2.88
CA LYS A 295 -16.76 -6.68 -1.60
C LYS A 295 -15.91 -7.90 -1.25
N GLU A 296 -16.46 -9.11 -1.41
CA GLU A 296 -15.75 -10.35 -1.11
C GLU A 296 -14.60 -10.62 -2.12
N GLU A 297 -14.80 -10.33 -3.40
CA GLU A 297 -13.73 -10.43 -4.41
C GLU A 297 -12.58 -9.47 -4.09
N PHE A 298 -12.86 -8.20 -3.76
CA PHE A 298 -11.84 -7.26 -3.31
C PHE A 298 -11.12 -7.74 -2.06
N ARG A 299 -11.85 -8.23 -1.04
CA ARG A 299 -11.26 -8.78 0.19
C ARG A 299 -10.26 -9.90 -0.13
N LEU A 300 -10.63 -10.82 -1.02
CA LEU A 300 -9.77 -11.92 -1.43
C LEU A 300 -8.51 -11.42 -2.18
N HIS A 301 -8.68 -10.47 -3.11
CA HIS A 301 -7.54 -9.88 -3.83
C HIS A 301 -6.55 -9.19 -2.89
N PHE A 302 -7.01 -8.41 -1.91
CA PHE A 302 -6.13 -7.78 -0.92
C PHE A 302 -5.47 -8.81 0.01
N LYS A 303 -6.17 -9.89 0.39
CA LYS A 303 -5.56 -11.01 1.13
C LYS A 303 -4.44 -11.68 0.31
N ASN A 304 -4.62 -11.85 -0.99
CA ASN A 304 -3.58 -12.37 -1.88
C ASN A 304 -2.41 -11.39 -2.05
N ILE A 305 -2.68 -10.09 -2.20
CA ILE A 305 -1.64 -9.06 -2.26
C ILE A 305 -0.80 -9.06 -0.98
N SER A 306 -1.42 -9.17 0.19
CA SER A 306 -0.69 -9.28 1.46
C SER A 306 0.29 -10.46 1.46
N LYS A 307 -0.13 -11.63 0.96
CA LYS A 307 0.73 -12.81 0.78
C LYS A 307 1.84 -12.60 -0.26
N ILE A 308 1.60 -11.80 -1.30
CA ILE A 308 2.64 -11.43 -2.26
C ILE A 308 3.68 -10.52 -1.59
N MET A 309 3.26 -9.62 -0.69
CA MET A 309 4.18 -8.74 0.04
C MET A 309 5.15 -9.53 0.93
N ASP A 310 4.78 -10.72 1.42
CA ASP A 310 5.70 -11.62 2.14
C ASP A 310 6.92 -12.03 1.31
N CYS A 311 6.84 -11.96 -0.02
CA CYS A 311 7.93 -12.28 -0.92
C CYS A 311 8.83 -11.08 -1.28
N VAL A 312 8.59 -9.89 -0.72
CA VAL A 312 9.41 -8.69 -0.95
C VAL A 312 10.68 -8.73 -0.10
N GLY A 313 11.86 -8.81 -0.74
CA GLY A 313 13.15 -8.90 -0.03
C GLY A 313 13.60 -7.64 0.72
N CYS A 314 13.05 -6.47 0.38
CA CYS A 314 13.28 -5.22 1.11
C CYS A 314 12.30 -5.10 2.28
N PHE A 315 12.78 -5.16 3.53
CA PHE A 315 11.92 -5.17 4.72
C PHE A 315 11.11 -3.89 4.91
N LYS A 316 11.71 -2.71 4.71
CA LYS A 316 10.98 -1.42 4.72
C LYS A 316 9.93 -1.35 3.61
N CYS A 317 10.24 -1.84 2.43
CA CYS A 317 9.29 -1.91 1.32
C CYS A 317 8.13 -2.86 1.64
N ARG A 318 8.41 -3.99 2.29
CA ARG A 318 7.38 -4.92 2.78
C ARG A 318 6.51 -4.26 3.85
N LEU A 319 7.10 -3.59 4.83
CA LEU A 319 6.39 -2.88 5.91
C LEU A 319 5.37 -1.88 5.32
N TRP A 320 5.85 -0.96 4.47
CA TRP A 320 4.98 0.03 3.83
C TRP A 320 4.00 -0.60 2.84
N GLY A 321 4.42 -1.62 2.11
CA GLY A 321 3.56 -2.38 1.19
C GLY A 321 2.38 -3.05 1.91
N LYS A 322 2.62 -3.74 3.04
CA LYS A 322 1.55 -4.32 3.87
C LYS A 322 0.66 -3.23 4.47
N LEU A 323 1.24 -2.18 5.04
CA LEU A 323 0.49 -1.07 5.64
C LEU A 323 -0.43 -0.38 4.62
N GLN A 324 0.08 0.00 3.46
CA GLN A 324 -0.69 0.73 2.45
C GLN A 324 -1.76 -0.17 1.79
N THR A 325 -1.46 -1.46 1.57
CA THR A 325 -2.46 -2.40 1.02
C THR A 325 -3.55 -2.72 2.02
N GLN A 326 -3.23 -2.86 3.30
CA GLN A 326 -4.22 -3.01 4.37
C GLN A 326 -5.08 -1.75 4.49
N GLY A 327 -4.48 -0.55 4.51
CA GLY A 327 -5.20 0.72 4.59
C GLY A 327 -6.16 0.92 3.41
N LEU A 328 -5.72 0.59 2.20
CA LEU A 328 -6.57 0.61 1.01
C LEU A 328 -7.70 -0.43 1.08
N GLY A 329 -7.41 -1.64 1.58
CA GLY A 329 -8.43 -2.66 1.85
C GLY A 329 -9.47 -2.19 2.88
N THR A 330 -9.04 -1.52 3.94
CA THR A 330 -9.90 -0.89 4.96
C THR A 330 -10.74 0.25 4.36
N ALA A 331 -10.16 1.09 3.50
CA ALA A 331 -10.89 2.14 2.80
C ALA A 331 -12.03 1.55 1.95
N LEU A 332 -11.76 0.48 1.19
CA LEU A 332 -12.80 -0.21 0.43
C LEU A 332 -13.83 -0.90 1.33
N LYS A 333 -13.40 -1.54 2.44
CA LYS A 333 -14.31 -2.10 3.46
C LYS A 333 -15.30 -1.06 3.96
N ILE A 334 -14.85 0.17 4.23
CA ILE A 334 -15.70 1.30 4.63
C ILE A 334 -16.70 1.64 3.51
N LEU A 335 -16.21 1.83 2.27
CA LEU A 335 -17.05 2.23 1.14
C LEU A 335 -18.14 1.20 0.80
N PHE A 336 -17.85 -0.10 0.94
CA PHE A 336 -18.85 -1.17 0.78
C PHE A 336 -19.78 -1.33 2.00
N SER A 337 -19.52 -0.63 3.10
CA SER A 337 -20.30 -0.72 4.35
C SER A 337 -21.06 0.57 4.67
N GLU A 338 -21.20 1.50 3.72
CA GLU A 338 -21.87 2.79 3.90
C GLU A 338 -23.26 2.66 4.58
N ASN A 339 -24.12 1.80 4.05
CA ASN A 339 -25.45 1.52 4.62
C ASN A 339 -25.43 0.98 6.06
N LEU A 340 -24.34 0.31 6.45
CA LEU A 340 -24.17 -0.21 7.81
C LEU A 340 -23.64 0.90 8.74
N ILE A 341 -22.76 1.76 8.23
CA ILE A 341 -22.16 2.87 8.97
C ILE A 341 -23.20 3.94 9.30
N GLU A 342 -24.06 4.30 8.34
CA GLU A 342 -25.15 5.27 8.56
C GLU A 342 -26.18 4.81 9.59
N LYS A 343 -26.27 3.50 9.84
CA LYS A 343 -27.21 2.89 10.79
C LYS A 343 -26.56 2.53 12.12
N ILE A 344 -25.31 2.92 12.37
CA ILE A 344 -24.66 2.64 13.64
C ILE A 344 -25.38 3.42 14.75
N PRO A 345 -25.80 2.76 15.84
CA PRO A 345 -26.43 3.46 16.95
C PRO A 345 -25.46 4.45 17.60
N GLU A 346 -25.95 5.64 17.92
CA GLU A 346 -25.19 6.70 18.60
C GLU A 346 -24.67 6.23 19.97
N SER A 347 -25.45 5.39 20.66
CA SER A 347 -25.13 4.79 21.95
C SER A 347 -25.21 3.27 21.91
N GLY A 348 -24.19 2.59 22.43
CA GLY A 348 -24.12 1.12 22.51
C GLY A 348 -23.13 0.49 21.53
N PRO A 349 -22.92 -0.84 21.60
CA PRO A 349 -21.98 -1.57 20.75
C PRO A 349 -22.36 -1.56 19.26
N SER A 350 -21.34 -1.48 18.39
CA SER A 350 -21.54 -1.49 16.92
C SER A 350 -21.53 -2.92 16.41
N TYR A 351 -22.71 -3.55 16.38
CA TYR A 351 -22.85 -4.94 15.92
C TYR A 351 -22.75 -5.12 14.40
N GLY A 352 -22.80 -4.04 13.61
CA GLY A 352 -22.82 -4.10 12.13
C GLY A 352 -21.52 -3.72 11.43
N PHE A 353 -20.63 -2.96 12.08
CA PHE A 353 -19.39 -2.48 11.49
C PHE A 353 -18.35 -2.20 12.58
N GLN A 354 -17.16 -2.77 12.43
CA GLN A 354 -16.06 -2.57 13.37
C GLN A 354 -14.74 -2.46 12.61
N LEU A 355 -13.84 -1.64 13.17
CA LEU A 355 -12.46 -1.49 12.73
C LEU A 355 -11.52 -1.87 13.87
N THR A 356 -10.52 -2.70 13.57
CA THR A 356 -9.47 -3.03 14.54
C THR A 356 -8.46 -1.89 14.65
N ARG A 357 -7.64 -1.89 15.71
CA ARG A 357 -6.52 -0.95 15.87
C ARG A 357 -5.60 -0.95 14.64
N GLN A 358 -5.30 -2.12 14.08
CA GLN A 358 -4.45 -2.24 12.90
C GLN A 358 -5.09 -1.62 11.66
N GLU A 359 -6.38 -1.87 11.44
CA GLU A 359 -7.13 -1.25 10.33
C GLU A 359 -7.16 0.27 10.44
N ILE A 360 -7.36 0.80 11.65
CA ILE A 360 -7.36 2.24 11.91
C ILE A 360 -5.97 2.83 11.63
N VAL A 361 -4.90 2.25 12.20
CA VAL A 361 -3.52 2.71 11.95
C VAL A 361 -3.19 2.66 10.47
N ALA A 362 -3.51 1.57 9.78
CA ALA A 362 -3.24 1.40 8.36
C ALA A 362 -4.01 2.40 7.49
N LEU A 363 -5.30 2.64 7.78
CA LEU A 363 -6.14 3.57 7.02
C LEU A 363 -5.56 4.99 7.01
N PHE A 364 -5.26 5.54 8.18
CA PHE A 364 -4.76 6.92 8.28
C PHE A 364 -3.32 7.06 7.79
N ASN A 365 -2.46 6.07 8.04
CA ASN A 365 -1.09 6.11 7.52
C ASN A 365 -1.04 5.93 5.99
N ALA A 366 -1.87 5.07 5.41
CA ALA A 366 -1.99 4.91 3.95
C ALA A 366 -2.41 6.24 3.30
N PHE A 367 -3.50 6.85 3.78
CA PHE A 367 -3.92 8.17 3.32
C PHE A 367 -2.84 9.24 3.54
N GLY A 368 -2.15 9.21 4.67
CA GLY A 368 -1.03 10.11 4.95
C GLY A 368 0.11 9.99 3.94
N ARG A 369 0.42 8.77 3.46
CA ARG A 369 1.39 8.59 2.36
C ARG A 369 0.85 9.17 1.06
N VAL A 370 -0.37 8.83 0.65
CA VAL A 370 -0.93 9.37 -0.62
C VAL A 370 -1.02 10.91 -0.57
N SER A 371 -1.40 11.49 0.57
CA SER A 371 -1.40 12.94 0.82
C SER A 371 0.02 13.53 0.72
N THR A 372 1.02 12.86 1.28
CA THR A 372 2.44 13.26 1.14
C THR A 372 2.85 13.25 -0.33
N SER A 373 2.49 12.20 -1.09
CA SER A 373 2.78 12.13 -2.52
C SER A 373 2.17 13.31 -3.30
N VAL A 374 0.92 13.70 -3.00
CA VAL A 374 0.29 14.88 -3.61
C VAL A 374 1.07 16.16 -3.26
N LYS A 375 1.51 16.31 -2.01
CA LYS A 375 2.35 17.45 -1.62
C LYS A 375 3.70 17.47 -2.35
N GLU A 376 4.34 16.32 -2.51
CA GLU A 376 5.62 16.22 -3.22
C GLU A 376 5.49 16.55 -4.72
N LEU A 377 4.33 16.31 -5.34
CA LEU A 377 4.09 16.78 -6.72
C LEU A 377 4.16 18.30 -6.85
N GLU A 378 3.69 19.03 -5.83
CA GLU A 378 3.83 20.49 -5.77
C GLU A 378 5.31 20.89 -5.61
N ASN A 379 6.04 20.21 -4.72
CA ASN A 379 7.47 20.45 -4.52
C ASN A 379 8.26 20.24 -5.82
N PHE A 380 8.05 19.10 -6.50
CA PHE A 380 8.70 18.83 -7.78
C PHE A 380 8.31 19.85 -8.86
N ARG A 381 7.05 20.28 -8.91
CA ARG A 381 6.62 21.32 -9.85
C ARG A 381 7.38 22.64 -9.61
N ASN A 382 7.51 23.06 -8.36
CA ASN A 382 8.23 24.28 -8.00
C ASN A 382 9.73 24.17 -8.34
N ILE A 383 10.36 23.02 -8.04
CA ILE A 383 11.76 22.77 -8.39
C ILE A 383 11.96 22.83 -9.92
N LEU A 384 11.08 22.18 -10.69
CA LEU A 384 11.14 22.18 -12.16
C LEU A 384 10.90 23.56 -12.78
N GLN A 385 10.09 24.40 -12.15
CA GLN A 385 9.88 25.78 -12.58
C GLN A 385 11.12 26.64 -12.34
N ASN A 386 11.80 26.47 -11.20
CA ASN A 386 13.00 27.23 -10.86
C ASN A 386 14.25 26.82 -11.66
N MET A 387 14.22 25.67 -12.32
CA MET A 387 15.31 25.20 -13.21
C MET A 387 15.14 25.64 -14.67
N ARG A 388 13.99 26.22 -15.03
CA ARG A 388 13.77 26.89 -16.32
C ARG A 388 14.12 28.36 -16.19
#